data_AF-A0A2D8R688-F1
#
_entry.id   AF-A0A2D8R688-F1
#
_cell.length_a   1.000
_cell.length_b   1.000
_cell.length_c   1.000
_cell.angle_alpha   90.00
_cell.angle_beta   90.00
_cell.angle_gamma   90.00
#
_symmetry.space_group_name_H-M   'P 1'
#
loop_
_entity.id
_entity.type
_entity.pdbx_description
1 polymer ?
#
loop_
_entity_poly.entity_id
_entity_poly.type
_entity_poly.pdbx_seq_one_letter_code
_entity_poly.pdbx_strand_id
1 'polypeptide(L)'
;MLFALAMPAAVNGQPWQGRVTLAGTVTNAAGEGLLAVVTATYVETKTGKAVRGSNGGEFNVRGIRAGTWELTINAPNYGVEKKVLEVYERSCDRAPAPCNEKVEVVVISFADLLGQASTDSAARRYSAARESYQKVLLGLPPNHPSYVQLQQAVAMTYSAEGKNAEALDAFDSLLAIWDGGTPPPSPDTPTKIRVEAMISAGKAREYSRMHGYSEALGNRLSAEAVRAIVDLAVNTLLDRGQRNRAVRLLGVAIAGSPNSPLPYYYRGQARWDAEVEKEREDEDWSGAKADFTKFVALETRDTPQRRLAQDLLTKLQGVS
;
A
#
# COMPACT_ATOMS: atom_id res chain seq x y z
N MET A 1 64.25 -11.27 -35.83
CA MET A 1 63.77 -11.14 -34.44
C MET A 1 62.40 -10.47 -34.48
N LEU A 2 61.32 -11.25 -34.33
CA LEU A 2 59.97 -10.72 -34.12
C LEU A 2 59.86 -10.34 -32.63
N PHE A 3 59.62 -9.07 -32.32
CA PHE A 3 59.23 -8.66 -30.97
C PHE A 3 57.75 -8.99 -30.79
N ALA A 4 57.46 -10.08 -30.07
CA ALA A 4 56.14 -10.34 -29.54
C ALA A 4 55.86 -9.33 -28.42
N LEU A 5 55.02 -8.32 -28.69
CA LEU A 5 54.41 -7.51 -27.63
C LEU A 5 53.51 -8.43 -26.80
N ALA A 6 53.95 -8.78 -25.60
CA ALA A 6 53.09 -9.32 -24.58
C ALA A 6 52.08 -8.23 -24.19
N MET A 7 50.86 -8.33 -24.70
CA MET A 7 49.75 -7.56 -24.14
C MET A 7 49.55 -8.01 -22.68
N PRO A 8 49.51 -7.10 -21.70
CA PRO A 8 49.12 -7.48 -20.36
C PRO A 8 47.70 -8.05 -20.42
N ALA A 9 47.53 -9.28 -19.94
CA ALA A 9 46.22 -9.88 -19.74
C ALA A 9 45.35 -8.88 -18.95
N ALA A 10 44.15 -8.61 -19.44
CA ALA A 10 43.16 -7.87 -18.68
C ALA A 10 43.00 -8.56 -17.32
N VAL A 11 43.46 -7.91 -16.25
CA VAL A 11 43.14 -8.35 -14.90
C VAL A 11 41.63 -8.23 -14.80
N ASN A 12 40.94 -9.38 -14.73
CA ASN A 12 39.49 -9.49 -14.51
C ASN A 12 39.14 -8.94 -13.11
N GLY A 13 39.32 -7.64 -12.90
CA GLY A 13 38.84 -6.92 -11.74
C GLY A 13 37.33 -6.76 -11.84
N GLN A 14 36.65 -6.83 -10.71
CA GLN A 14 35.22 -6.51 -10.67
C GLN A 14 35.02 -5.08 -11.21
N PRO A 15 33.95 -4.80 -11.96
CA PRO A 15 33.81 -3.55 -12.73
C PRO A 15 33.77 -2.28 -11.86
N TRP A 16 33.55 -2.45 -10.56
CA TRP A 16 33.50 -1.40 -9.53
C TRP A 16 34.84 -1.13 -8.84
N GLN A 17 35.88 -1.94 -9.06
CA GLN A 17 37.18 -1.80 -8.40
C GLN A 17 37.94 -0.57 -8.89
N GLY A 18 38.61 0.11 -7.97
CA GLY A 18 39.45 1.28 -8.24
C GLY A 18 40.38 1.60 -7.08
N ARG A 19 40.79 2.87 -6.98
CA ARG A 19 41.85 3.30 -6.05
C ARG A 19 41.36 4.20 -4.91
N VAL A 20 40.08 4.55 -4.88
CA VAL A 20 39.51 5.48 -3.90
C VAL A 20 39.14 4.72 -2.62
N THR A 21 39.30 5.40 -1.48
CA THR A 21 38.73 4.98 -0.19
C THR A 21 37.69 6.00 0.22
N LEU A 22 36.45 5.55 0.38
CA LEU A 22 35.38 6.36 0.94
C LEU A 22 35.26 6.06 2.43
N ALA A 23 35.44 7.07 3.27
CA ALA A 23 35.34 6.97 4.72
C ALA A 23 34.03 7.61 5.21
N GLY A 24 33.54 7.17 6.36
CA GLY A 24 32.33 7.74 6.94
C GLY A 24 32.07 7.30 8.38
N THR A 25 30.99 7.82 8.94
CA THR A 25 30.47 7.49 10.27
C THR A 25 28.98 7.24 10.22
N VAL A 26 28.53 6.24 10.95
CA VAL A 26 27.12 5.93 11.21
C VAL A 26 26.84 6.19 12.69
N THR A 27 25.92 7.09 12.98
CA THR A 27 25.51 7.42 14.35
C THR A 27 24.00 7.32 14.53
N ASN A 28 23.54 7.23 15.78
CA ASN A 28 22.15 7.53 16.10
C ASN A 28 21.93 9.05 16.20
N ALA A 29 20.69 9.47 16.49
CA ALA A 29 20.31 10.87 16.64
C ALA A 29 21.02 11.59 17.82
N ALA A 30 21.53 10.86 18.81
CA ALA A 30 22.31 11.41 19.92
C ALA A 30 23.81 11.58 19.59
N GLY A 31 24.23 11.19 18.38
CA GLY A 31 25.63 11.24 17.95
C GLY A 31 26.46 10.04 18.41
N GLU A 32 25.85 9.01 18.99
CA GLU A 32 26.56 7.79 19.39
C GLU A 32 26.86 6.94 18.15
N GLY A 33 28.12 6.49 18.03
CA GLY A 33 28.55 5.62 16.93
C GLY A 33 27.87 4.25 16.96
N LEU A 34 27.51 3.73 15.78
CA LEU A 34 26.80 2.47 15.64
C LEU A 34 27.56 1.46 14.78
N LEU A 35 27.59 0.21 15.25
CA LEU A 35 28.00 -0.91 14.41
C LEU A 35 26.98 -1.09 13.27
N ALA A 36 27.42 -0.85 12.04
CA ALA A 36 26.59 -0.99 10.85
C ALA A 36 27.27 -1.80 9.74
N VAL A 37 26.47 -2.42 8.88
CA VAL A 37 26.92 -2.91 7.58
C VAL A 37 26.60 -1.83 6.55
N VAL A 38 27.62 -1.39 5.82
CA VAL A 38 27.51 -0.42 4.72
C VAL A 38 27.73 -1.14 3.41
N THR A 39 26.67 -1.28 2.61
CA THR A 39 26.73 -1.85 1.26
C THR A 39 26.87 -0.71 0.26
N ALA A 40 28.02 -0.63 -0.39
CA ALA A 40 28.29 0.31 -1.47
C ALA A 40 28.03 -0.36 -2.81
N THR A 41 27.07 0.18 -3.58
CA THR A 41 26.68 -0.32 -4.90
C THR A 41 27.03 0.72 -5.96
N TYR A 42 27.84 0.32 -6.94
CA TYR A 42 28.15 1.17 -8.09
C TYR A 42 26.92 1.27 -8.98
N VAL A 43 26.43 2.49 -9.20
CA VAL A 43 25.10 2.71 -9.79
C VAL A 43 25.02 2.24 -11.23
N GLU A 44 26.11 2.40 -11.99
CA GLU A 44 26.19 2.07 -13.41
C GLU A 44 26.03 0.57 -13.67
N THR A 45 26.73 -0.26 -12.89
CA THR A 45 26.78 -1.72 -13.13
C THR A 45 25.97 -2.53 -12.14
N LYS A 46 25.39 -1.89 -11.10
CA LYS A 46 24.65 -2.53 -10.00
C LYS A 46 25.47 -3.56 -9.20
N THR A 47 26.79 -3.43 -9.23
CA THR A 47 27.72 -4.31 -8.50
C THR A 47 28.47 -3.51 -7.44
N GLY A 48 28.98 -4.16 -6.40
CA GLY A 48 29.75 -3.47 -5.38
C GLY A 48 30.23 -4.37 -4.26
N LYS A 49 30.32 -3.81 -3.05
CA LYS A 49 30.82 -4.52 -1.86
C LYS A 49 30.13 -4.05 -0.59
N ALA A 50 30.04 -4.94 0.38
CA ALA A 50 29.65 -4.61 1.75
C ALA A 50 30.90 -4.49 2.65
N VAL A 51 30.87 -3.55 3.58
CA VAL A 51 31.86 -3.41 4.64
C VAL A 51 31.16 -3.35 5.99
N ARG A 52 31.76 -3.96 7.00
CA ARG A 52 31.30 -3.83 8.39
C ARG A 52 32.05 -2.67 9.04
N GLY A 53 31.31 -1.73 9.61
CA GLY A 53 31.86 -0.64 10.41
C GLY A 53 32.39 -1.10 11.76
N SER A 54 32.94 -0.16 12.54
CA SER A 54 33.34 -0.37 13.92
C SER A 54 32.19 -0.05 14.89
N ASN A 55 32.34 -0.44 16.16
CA ASN A 55 31.38 -0.06 17.20
C ASN A 55 31.35 1.46 17.45
N GLY A 56 32.40 2.20 17.06
CA GLY A 56 32.44 3.66 17.12
C GLY A 56 31.76 4.35 15.92
N GLY A 57 31.08 3.60 15.05
CA GLY A 57 30.38 4.15 13.89
C GLY A 57 31.20 4.26 12.62
N GLU A 58 32.53 4.12 12.69
CA GLU A 58 33.41 4.37 11.56
C GLU A 58 33.36 3.24 10.52
N PHE A 59 33.36 3.59 9.23
CA PHE A 59 33.49 2.64 8.14
C PHE A 59 34.44 3.15 7.06
N ASN A 60 35.00 2.22 6.27
CA ASN A 60 35.89 2.51 5.15
C ASN A 60 35.60 1.59 3.96
N VAL A 61 35.05 2.13 2.89
CA VAL A 61 34.87 1.42 1.61
C VAL A 61 36.12 1.64 0.76
N ARG A 62 37.09 0.74 0.91
CA ARG A 62 38.38 0.80 0.19
C ARG A 62 38.32 0.17 -1.20
N GLY A 63 39.11 0.69 -2.13
CA GLY A 63 39.40 0.08 -3.42
C GLY A 63 38.26 0.23 -4.43
N ILE A 64 37.55 1.36 -4.38
CA ILE A 64 36.44 1.66 -5.27
C ILE A 64 36.87 2.64 -6.38
N ARG A 65 36.23 2.56 -7.54
CA ARG A 65 36.44 3.51 -8.63
C ARG A 65 35.62 4.78 -8.46
N ALA A 66 36.02 5.82 -9.18
CA ALA A 66 35.22 7.02 -9.35
C ALA A 66 33.90 6.75 -10.10
N GLY A 67 32.91 7.59 -9.84
CA GLY A 67 31.56 7.54 -10.39
C GLY A 67 30.51 7.55 -9.28
N THR A 68 29.25 7.29 -9.64
CA THR A 68 28.12 7.38 -8.71
C THR A 68 27.92 6.09 -7.93
N TRP A 69 27.79 6.22 -6.61
CA TRP A 69 27.59 5.13 -5.67
C TRP A 69 26.32 5.33 -4.84
N GLU A 70 25.56 4.25 -4.63
CA GLU A 70 24.53 4.17 -3.59
C GLU A 70 25.10 3.43 -2.39
N LEU A 71 25.11 4.08 -1.23
CA LEU A 71 25.35 3.43 0.06
C LEU A 71 24.01 3.02 0.66
N THR A 72 23.89 1.77 1.07
CA THR A 72 22.80 1.27 1.92
C THR A 72 23.38 0.96 3.30
N ILE A 73 22.88 1.62 4.33
CA ILE A 73 23.36 1.55 5.71
C ILE A 73 22.34 0.76 6.52
N ASN A 74 22.78 -0.35 7.09
CA ASN A 74 21.95 -1.20 7.94
C ASN A 74 22.64 -1.37 9.30
N ALA A 75 22.01 -0.82 10.34
CA ALA A 75 22.41 -0.99 11.73
C ALA A 75 21.33 -1.80 12.49
N PRO A 76 21.70 -2.76 13.36
CA PRO A 76 20.72 -3.56 14.09
C PRO A 76 19.76 -2.71 14.91
N ASN A 77 18.44 -2.93 14.75
CA ASN A 77 17.35 -2.17 15.40
C ASN A 77 17.15 -0.72 14.90
N TYR A 78 17.76 -0.35 13.78
CA TYR A 78 17.59 0.95 13.13
C TYR A 78 17.05 0.78 11.71
N GLY A 79 16.31 1.80 11.25
CA GLY A 79 15.87 1.88 9.86
C GLY A 79 17.04 1.90 8.89
N VAL A 80 16.81 1.32 7.71
CA VAL A 80 17.81 1.36 6.63
C VAL A 80 17.83 2.75 6.02
N GLU A 81 19.02 3.34 5.94
CA GLU A 81 19.25 4.60 5.25
C GLU A 81 19.98 4.38 3.92
N LYS A 82 19.65 5.22 2.95
CA LYS A 82 20.29 5.20 1.63
C LYS A 82 20.88 6.56 1.29
N LYS A 83 22.11 6.57 0.76
CA LYS A 83 22.79 7.80 0.35
C LYS A 83 23.44 7.60 -1.01
N VAL A 84 23.05 8.43 -1.98
CA VAL A 84 23.67 8.46 -3.31
C VAL A 84 24.71 9.58 -3.32
N LEU A 85 25.92 9.28 -3.74
CA LEU A 85 27.01 10.26 -3.83
C LEU A 85 27.95 9.99 -5.00
N GLU A 86 28.61 11.04 -5.47
CA GLU A 86 29.64 10.96 -6.49
C GLU A 86 31.02 10.78 -5.84
N VAL A 87 31.77 9.78 -6.31
CA VAL A 87 33.14 9.49 -5.85
C VAL A 87 34.12 9.92 -6.93
N TYR A 88 35.20 10.61 -6.54
CA TYR A 88 36.19 11.15 -7.46
C TYR A 88 37.56 10.47 -7.27
N GLU A 89 38.30 10.21 -8.35
CA GLU A 89 39.65 9.62 -8.25
C GLU A 89 40.75 10.69 -8.06
N ARG A 90 40.49 11.92 -8.52
CA ARG A 90 41.46 13.02 -8.60
C ARG A 90 41.50 13.84 -7.31
N SER A 91 42.56 14.65 -7.16
CA SER A 91 42.67 15.66 -6.11
C SER A 91 41.40 16.51 -6.05
N CYS A 92 40.88 16.70 -4.84
CA CYS A 92 39.63 17.41 -4.61
C CYS A 92 39.71 18.92 -4.90
N ASP A 93 40.90 19.43 -5.22
CA ASP A 93 41.15 20.84 -5.57
C ASP A 93 40.36 21.33 -6.79
N ARG A 94 39.93 20.42 -7.68
CA ARG A 94 39.17 20.74 -8.90
C ARG A 94 37.84 19.99 -9.02
N ALA A 95 37.40 19.34 -7.94
CA ALA A 95 36.12 18.66 -7.88
C ALA A 95 35.10 19.54 -7.15
N PRO A 96 33.80 19.43 -7.46
CA PRO A 96 32.76 20.09 -6.67
C PRO A 96 32.82 19.60 -5.21
N ALA A 97 32.79 20.52 -4.25
CA ALA A 97 32.60 20.18 -2.85
C ALA A 97 31.18 19.64 -2.63
N PRO A 98 30.97 18.68 -1.71
CA PRO A 98 31.98 17.99 -0.91
C PRO A 98 32.64 16.82 -1.69
N CYS A 99 33.95 16.91 -1.98
CA CYS A 99 34.67 15.88 -2.74
C CYS A 99 35.23 14.80 -1.82
N ASN A 100 34.71 13.58 -1.95
CA ASN A 100 35.10 12.41 -1.13
C ASN A 100 35.16 12.70 0.38
N GLU A 101 34.39 13.68 0.86
CA GLU A 101 34.38 14.02 2.28
C GLU A 101 33.87 12.85 3.11
N LYS A 102 34.19 12.88 4.40
CA LYS A 102 33.73 11.85 5.33
C LYS A 102 32.21 11.82 5.31
N VAL A 103 31.65 10.67 4.92
CA VAL A 103 30.22 10.50 4.80
C VAL A 103 29.61 10.33 6.20
N GLU A 104 28.89 11.35 6.65
CA GLU A 104 28.13 11.27 7.89
C GLU A 104 26.71 10.76 7.60
N VAL A 105 26.29 9.76 8.37
CA VAL A 105 24.96 9.14 8.27
C VAL A 105 24.38 9.02 9.67
N VAL A 106 23.21 9.63 9.87
CA VAL A 106 22.40 9.44 11.07
C VAL A 106 21.28 8.46 10.73
N VAL A 107 21.19 7.37 11.47
CA VAL A 107 20.09 6.40 11.34
C VAL A 107 19.11 6.56 12.50
N ILE A 108 17.82 6.32 12.23
CA ILE A 108 16.74 6.45 13.20
C ILE A 108 16.33 5.06 13.68
N SER A 109 16.09 4.91 15.00
CA SER A 109 15.72 3.62 15.57
C SER A 109 14.38 3.15 15.00
N PHE A 110 14.13 1.84 15.00
CA PHE A 110 12.80 1.34 14.63
C PHE A 110 11.70 1.93 15.51
N ALA A 111 11.94 2.08 16.81
CA ALA A 111 10.95 2.64 17.74
C ALA A 111 10.58 4.08 17.36
N ASP A 112 11.57 4.91 17.07
CA ASP A 112 11.35 6.31 16.70
C ASP A 112 10.69 6.43 15.33
N LEU A 113 11.08 5.60 14.34
CA LEU A 113 10.43 5.56 13.03
C LEU A 113 8.97 5.16 13.14
N LEU A 114 8.64 4.16 13.97
CA LEU A 114 7.24 3.75 14.19
C LEU A 114 6.44 4.83 14.93
N GLY A 115 7.06 5.54 15.88
CA GLY A 115 6.48 6.71 16.53
C GLY A 115 6.20 7.86 15.56
N GLN A 116 7.16 8.16 14.68
CA GLN A 116 7.02 9.14 13.60
C GLN A 116 5.91 8.73 12.63
N ALA A 117 5.91 7.48 12.17
CA ALA A 117 4.89 6.97 11.26
C ALA A 117 3.48 7.06 11.84
N SER A 118 3.32 6.76 13.13
CA SER A 118 2.05 6.94 13.85
C SER A 118 1.63 8.42 13.90
N THR A 119 2.57 9.31 14.25
CA THR A 119 2.33 10.76 14.30
C THR A 119 1.95 11.32 12.93
N ASP A 120 2.66 10.91 11.88
CA ASP A 120 2.39 11.31 10.50
C ASP A 120 1.04 10.78 10.01
N SER A 121 0.71 9.53 10.31
CA SER A 121 -0.59 8.93 9.95
C SER A 121 -1.75 9.67 10.63
N ALA A 122 -1.62 10.01 11.92
CA ALA A 122 -2.61 10.80 12.64
C ALA A 122 -2.77 12.21 12.05
N ALA A 123 -1.67 12.80 11.57
CA ALA A 123 -1.65 14.08 10.87
C ALA A 123 -2.01 13.98 9.37
N ARG A 124 -2.44 12.80 8.88
CA ARG A 124 -2.73 12.52 7.45
C ARG A 124 -1.56 12.77 6.49
N ARG A 125 -0.33 12.76 7.00
CA ARG A 125 0.93 12.83 6.22
C ARG A 125 1.33 11.42 5.77
N TYR A 126 0.45 10.76 5.02
CA TYR A 126 0.57 9.34 4.69
C TYR A 126 1.85 8.98 3.93
N SER A 127 2.34 9.83 3.03
CA SER A 127 3.63 9.60 2.37
C SER A 127 4.82 9.59 3.33
N ALA A 128 4.84 10.49 4.31
CA ALA A 128 5.91 10.52 5.33
C ALA A 128 5.81 9.30 6.26
N ALA A 129 4.59 8.94 6.66
CA ALA A 129 4.35 7.72 7.44
C ALA A 129 4.83 6.47 6.71
N ARG A 130 4.53 6.37 5.41
CA ARG A 130 4.93 5.26 4.56
C ARG A 130 6.44 5.14 4.44
N GLU A 131 7.14 6.26 4.26
CA GLU A 131 8.61 6.27 4.21
C GLU A 131 9.20 5.67 5.50
N SER A 132 8.70 6.10 6.66
CA SER A 132 9.13 5.55 7.95
C SER A 132 8.84 4.05 8.09
N TYR A 133 7.66 3.58 7.70
CA TYR A 133 7.35 2.14 7.67
C TYR A 133 8.27 1.36 6.73
N GLN A 134 8.58 1.90 5.55
CA GLN A 134 9.47 1.27 4.57
C GLN A 134 10.91 1.18 5.08
N LYS A 135 11.42 2.21 5.76
CA LYS A 135 12.75 2.17 6.39
C LYS A 135 12.87 1.06 7.43
N VAL A 136 11.82 0.85 8.23
CA VAL A 136 11.75 -0.27 9.19
C VAL A 136 11.70 -1.60 8.44
N LEU A 137 10.82 -1.72 7.43
CA LEU A 137 10.64 -2.94 6.66
C LEU A 137 11.93 -3.42 5.97
N LEU A 138 12.74 -2.49 5.44
CA LEU A 138 14.03 -2.79 4.82
C LEU A 138 15.07 -3.34 5.81
N GLY A 139 14.96 -2.97 7.09
CA GLY A 139 15.85 -3.44 8.15
C GLY A 139 15.40 -4.76 8.80
N LEU A 140 14.15 -5.19 8.57
CA LEU A 140 13.61 -6.41 9.13
C LEU A 140 13.73 -7.59 8.14
N PRO A 141 14.07 -8.80 8.62
CA PRO A 141 13.98 -9.98 7.78
C PRO A 141 12.50 -10.28 7.44
N PRO A 142 12.18 -10.81 6.26
CA PRO A 142 10.80 -11.09 5.84
C PRO A 142 10.01 -12.02 6.78
N ASN A 143 10.70 -12.85 7.56
CA ASN A 143 10.09 -13.76 8.55
C ASN A 143 9.89 -13.10 9.94
N HIS A 144 10.19 -11.81 10.09
CA HIS A 144 9.98 -11.11 11.35
C HIS A 144 8.48 -11.02 11.69
N PRO A 145 8.05 -11.24 12.95
CA PRO A 145 6.63 -11.27 13.32
C PRO A 145 5.83 -10.01 12.97
N SER A 146 6.50 -8.86 12.87
CA SER A 146 5.90 -7.56 12.52
C SER A 146 5.95 -7.21 11.02
N TYR A 147 6.59 -8.03 10.19
CA TYR A 147 6.86 -7.69 8.78
C TYR A 147 5.57 -7.48 7.98
N VAL A 148 4.62 -8.42 8.11
CA VAL A 148 3.33 -8.38 7.41
C VAL A 148 2.45 -7.22 7.90
N GLN A 149 2.49 -6.89 9.18
CA GLN A 149 1.76 -5.76 9.77
C GLN A 149 2.28 -4.43 9.23
N LEU A 150 3.59 -4.31 9.00
CA LEU A 150 4.18 -3.12 8.37
C LEU A 150 3.84 -3.03 6.89
N GLN A 151 3.82 -4.15 6.17
CA GLN A 151 3.32 -4.18 4.78
C GLN A 151 1.85 -3.75 4.72
N GLN A 152 1.02 -4.18 5.67
CA GLN A 152 -0.36 -3.73 5.80
C GLN A 152 -0.44 -2.21 6.05
N ALA A 153 0.36 -1.68 6.96
CA ALA A 153 0.40 -0.24 7.21
C ALA A 153 0.79 0.55 5.94
N VAL A 154 1.79 0.08 5.19
CA VAL A 154 2.17 0.66 3.90
C VAL A 154 1.00 0.62 2.90
N ALA A 155 0.29 -0.51 2.76
CA ALA A 155 -0.88 -0.60 1.89
C ALA A 155 -1.98 0.41 2.27
N MET A 156 -2.27 0.53 3.57
CA MET A 156 -3.27 1.48 4.09
C MET A 156 -2.88 2.94 3.79
N THR A 157 -1.59 3.30 3.84
CA THR A 157 -1.16 4.66 3.45
C THR A 157 -1.38 4.96 1.97
N TYR A 158 -1.28 3.97 1.07
CA TYR A 158 -1.63 4.17 -0.34
C TYR A 158 -3.13 4.39 -0.53
N SER A 159 -3.96 3.53 0.11
CA SER A 159 -5.42 3.67 0.07
C SER A 159 -5.88 5.05 0.58
N ALA A 160 -5.33 5.50 1.70
CA ALA A 160 -5.68 6.78 2.31
C ALA A 160 -5.30 8.00 1.46
N GLU A 161 -4.30 7.90 0.59
CA GLU A 161 -3.93 8.94 -0.39
C GLU A 161 -4.71 8.84 -1.71
N GLY A 162 -5.55 7.83 -1.87
CA GLY A 162 -6.25 7.56 -3.14
C GLY A 162 -5.34 7.03 -4.25
N LYS A 163 -4.13 6.55 -3.91
CA LYS A 163 -3.22 5.85 -4.82
C LYS A 163 -3.70 4.42 -5.03
N ASN A 164 -4.81 4.29 -5.76
CA ASN A 164 -5.58 3.05 -5.82
C ASN A 164 -4.80 1.90 -6.47
N ALA A 165 -3.97 2.15 -7.48
CA ALA A 165 -3.20 1.10 -8.15
C ALA A 165 -2.16 0.48 -7.20
N GLU A 166 -1.37 1.32 -6.54
CA GLU A 166 -0.37 0.89 -5.56
C GLU A 166 -1.00 0.23 -4.34
N ALA A 167 -2.16 0.72 -3.90
CA ALA A 167 -2.92 0.11 -2.82
C ALA A 167 -3.39 -1.31 -3.20
N LEU A 168 -3.93 -1.47 -4.41
CA LEU A 168 -4.42 -2.77 -4.90
C LEU A 168 -3.30 -3.81 -4.99
N ASP A 169 -2.15 -3.44 -5.56
CA ASP A 169 -1.01 -4.35 -5.66
C ASP A 169 -0.49 -4.77 -4.26
N ALA A 170 -0.49 -3.83 -3.32
CA ALA A 170 -0.12 -4.11 -1.93
C ALA A 170 -1.15 -5.00 -1.21
N PHE A 171 -2.45 -4.77 -1.43
CA PHE A 171 -3.51 -5.61 -0.86
C PHE A 171 -3.50 -7.03 -1.42
N ASP A 172 -3.28 -7.21 -2.72
CA ASP A 172 -3.15 -8.53 -3.32
C ASP A 172 -1.96 -9.30 -2.75
N SER A 173 -0.84 -8.61 -2.56
CA SER A 173 0.35 -9.20 -1.93
C SER A 173 0.05 -9.68 -0.50
N LEU A 174 -0.67 -8.88 0.29
CA LEU A 174 -1.07 -9.25 1.66
C LEU A 174 -2.02 -10.45 1.68
N LEU A 175 -3.03 -10.45 0.82
CA LEU A 175 -3.98 -11.55 0.72
C LEU A 175 -3.28 -12.86 0.29
N ALA A 176 -2.36 -12.79 -0.66
CA ALA A 176 -1.56 -13.94 -1.09
C ALA A 176 -0.67 -14.49 0.04
N ILE A 177 -0.08 -13.63 0.88
CA ILE A 177 0.70 -14.04 2.05
C ILE A 177 -0.17 -14.82 3.05
N TRP A 178 -1.40 -14.36 3.29
CA TRP A 178 -2.33 -15.02 4.22
C TRP A 178 -2.90 -16.32 3.64
N ASP A 179 -3.26 -16.33 2.36
CA ASP A 179 -3.72 -17.54 1.66
C ASP A 179 -2.58 -18.59 1.55
N GLY A 180 -1.32 -18.15 1.57
CA GLY A 180 -0.10 -18.97 1.63
C GLY A 180 0.25 -19.55 3.01
N GLY A 181 -0.57 -19.30 4.04
CA GLY A 181 -0.44 -19.92 5.36
C GLY A 181 0.21 -19.05 6.45
N THR A 182 0.61 -17.81 6.14
CA THR A 182 1.03 -16.87 7.18
C THR A 182 -0.21 -16.36 7.92
N PRO A 183 -0.30 -16.49 9.25
CA PRO A 183 -1.52 -16.09 9.95
C PRO A 183 -1.70 -14.56 9.90
N PRO A 184 -2.92 -14.06 9.62
CA PRO A 184 -3.21 -12.64 9.71
C PRO A 184 -3.19 -12.15 11.16
N PRO A 185 -3.06 -10.83 11.40
CA PRO A 185 -3.08 -10.25 12.76
C PRO A 185 -4.33 -10.60 13.57
N SER A 186 -5.46 -10.77 12.87
CA SER A 186 -6.69 -11.32 13.43
C SER A 186 -7.50 -12.06 12.34
N PRO A 187 -8.41 -12.98 12.71
CA PRO A 187 -9.24 -13.71 11.75
C PRO A 187 -10.05 -12.81 10.80
N ASP A 188 -10.44 -11.61 11.25
CA ASP A 188 -11.25 -10.67 10.47
C ASP A 188 -10.42 -9.76 9.56
N THR A 189 -9.09 -9.74 9.71
CA THR A 189 -8.21 -8.81 8.96
C THR A 189 -8.28 -9.03 7.44
N PRO A 190 -8.26 -10.28 6.91
CA PRO A 190 -8.39 -10.50 5.47
C PRO A 190 -9.68 -9.92 4.89
N THR A 191 -10.81 -10.05 5.59
CA THR A 191 -12.09 -9.47 5.14
C THR A 191 -12.01 -7.94 5.08
N LYS A 192 -11.41 -7.29 6.08
CA LYS A 192 -11.20 -5.83 6.06
C LYS A 192 -10.35 -5.40 4.86
N ILE A 193 -9.24 -6.10 4.60
CA ILE A 193 -8.39 -5.81 3.44
C ILE A 193 -9.11 -6.06 2.12
N ARG A 194 -9.92 -7.11 2.00
CA ARG A 194 -10.75 -7.34 0.79
C ARG A 194 -11.76 -6.21 0.58
N VAL A 195 -12.35 -5.66 1.64
CA VAL A 195 -13.23 -4.48 1.52
C VAL A 195 -12.46 -3.25 1.03
N GLU A 196 -11.28 -2.96 1.59
CA GLU A 196 -10.42 -1.86 1.14
C GLU A 196 -9.97 -2.00 -0.32
N ALA A 197 -9.58 -3.22 -0.72
CA ALA A 197 -9.20 -3.55 -2.09
C ALA A 197 -10.39 -3.39 -3.05
N MET A 198 -11.58 -3.88 -2.67
CA MET A 198 -12.82 -3.69 -3.43
C MET A 198 -13.14 -2.20 -3.65
N ILE A 199 -13.03 -1.37 -2.61
CA ILE A 199 -13.26 0.08 -2.71
C ILE A 199 -12.24 0.73 -3.63
N SER A 200 -10.96 0.38 -3.48
CA SER A 200 -9.87 0.89 -4.32
C SER A 200 -10.08 0.54 -5.79
N ALA A 201 -10.45 -0.71 -6.08
CA ALA A 201 -10.78 -1.17 -7.43
C ALA A 201 -12.00 -0.45 -8.01
N GLY A 202 -13.06 -0.24 -7.22
CA GLY A 202 -14.23 0.53 -7.64
C GLY A 202 -13.90 1.98 -7.98
N LYS A 203 -13.08 2.64 -7.15
CA LYS A 203 -12.57 4.00 -7.41
C LYS A 203 -11.75 4.06 -8.70
N ALA A 204 -10.87 3.09 -8.93
CA ALA A 204 -10.02 2.93 -10.11
C ALA A 204 -10.75 2.45 -11.38
N ARG A 205 -12.06 2.12 -11.30
CA ARG A 205 -12.86 1.52 -12.39
C ARG A 205 -12.39 0.11 -12.81
N GLU A 206 -11.65 -0.57 -11.95
CA GLU A 206 -11.24 -1.97 -12.14
C GLU A 206 -12.35 -2.92 -11.67
N TYR A 207 -13.51 -2.84 -12.33
CA TYR A 207 -14.73 -3.52 -11.87
C TYR A 207 -14.62 -5.04 -11.80
N SER A 208 -13.74 -5.66 -12.60
CA SER A 208 -13.49 -7.10 -12.53
C SER A 208 -12.82 -7.49 -11.21
N ARG A 209 -11.79 -6.75 -10.79
CA ARG A 209 -11.13 -6.96 -9.49
C ARG A 209 -12.08 -6.64 -8.35
N MET A 210 -12.81 -5.52 -8.44
CA MET A 210 -13.84 -5.15 -7.46
C MET A 210 -14.82 -6.31 -7.22
N HIS A 211 -15.30 -6.94 -8.30
CA HIS A 211 -16.19 -8.08 -8.21
C HIS A 211 -15.50 -9.31 -7.59
N GLY A 212 -14.26 -9.62 -8.00
CA GLY A 212 -13.48 -10.70 -7.41
C GLY A 212 -13.31 -10.56 -5.89
N TYR A 213 -13.03 -9.35 -5.40
CA TYR A 213 -12.97 -9.11 -3.95
C TYR A 213 -14.33 -9.25 -3.28
N SER A 214 -15.42 -8.76 -3.90
CA SER A 214 -16.76 -8.83 -3.31
C SER A 214 -17.24 -10.26 -3.10
N GLU A 215 -16.96 -11.16 -4.05
CA GLU A 215 -17.34 -12.59 -3.95
C GLU A 215 -16.59 -13.30 -2.80
N ALA A 216 -15.43 -12.79 -2.42
CA ALA A 216 -14.57 -13.37 -1.38
C ALA A 216 -14.80 -12.79 0.03
N LEU A 217 -15.79 -11.90 0.22
CA LEU A 217 -16.06 -11.29 1.53
C LEU A 217 -16.75 -12.23 2.54
N GLY A 218 -17.24 -13.39 2.09
CA GLY A 218 -17.95 -14.36 2.92
C GLY A 218 -19.38 -13.92 3.30
N ASN A 219 -20.03 -14.69 4.18
CA ASN A 219 -21.44 -14.54 4.52
C ASN A 219 -21.72 -13.86 5.87
N ARG A 220 -20.70 -13.28 6.51
CA ARG A 220 -20.84 -12.55 7.78
C ARG A 220 -20.03 -11.27 7.73
N LEU A 221 -20.72 -10.16 7.46
CA LEU A 221 -20.11 -8.84 7.35
C LEU A 221 -20.31 -8.04 8.63
N SER A 222 -19.27 -7.31 9.04
CA SER A 222 -19.39 -6.30 10.10
C SER A 222 -20.25 -5.13 9.64
N ALA A 223 -20.83 -4.38 10.58
CA ALA A 223 -21.59 -3.17 10.26
C ALA A 223 -20.74 -2.12 9.51
N GLU A 224 -19.44 -2.07 9.81
CA GLU A 224 -18.47 -1.21 9.12
C GLU A 224 -18.29 -1.61 7.65
N ALA A 225 -18.09 -2.91 7.38
CA ALA A 225 -17.98 -3.42 6.01
C ALA A 225 -19.25 -3.15 5.21
N VAL A 226 -20.43 -3.37 5.81
CA VAL A 226 -21.72 -3.09 5.17
C VAL A 226 -21.85 -1.60 4.83
N ARG A 227 -21.46 -0.70 5.73
CA ARG A 227 -21.48 0.75 5.46
C ARG A 227 -20.56 1.10 4.30
N ALA A 228 -19.33 0.59 4.30
CA ALA A 228 -18.36 0.87 3.24
C ALA A 228 -18.83 0.35 1.87
N ILE A 229 -19.49 -0.82 1.84
CA ILE A 229 -20.13 -1.36 0.63
C ILE A 229 -21.25 -0.44 0.13
N VAL A 230 -22.12 0.03 1.03
CA VAL A 230 -23.20 0.97 0.67
C VAL A 230 -22.62 2.28 0.15
N ASP A 231 -21.60 2.84 0.80
CA ASP A 231 -20.95 4.08 0.37
C ASP A 231 -20.33 3.94 -1.03
N LEU A 232 -19.67 2.81 -1.31
CA LEU A 232 -19.14 2.52 -2.65
C LEU A 232 -20.26 2.38 -3.69
N ALA A 233 -21.36 1.70 -3.35
CA ALA A 233 -22.48 1.53 -4.25
C ALA A 233 -23.13 2.88 -4.58
N VAL A 234 -23.44 3.69 -3.57
CA VAL A 234 -24.17 4.95 -3.72
C VAL A 234 -23.27 6.04 -4.32
N ASN A 235 -22.15 6.35 -3.66
CA ASN A 235 -21.33 7.53 -4.00
C ASN A 235 -20.28 7.25 -5.08
N THR A 236 -20.29 6.08 -5.71
CA THR A 236 -19.32 5.75 -6.77
C THR A 236 -19.95 4.97 -7.91
N LEU A 237 -20.71 3.92 -7.63
CA LEU A 237 -21.32 3.12 -8.70
C LEU A 237 -22.55 3.82 -9.28
N LEU A 238 -23.51 4.24 -8.44
CA LEU A 238 -24.73 4.90 -8.92
C LEU A 238 -24.43 6.25 -9.58
N ASP A 239 -23.56 7.08 -8.99
CA ASP A 239 -23.11 8.35 -9.60
C ASP A 239 -22.49 8.18 -11.00
N ARG A 240 -21.97 6.99 -11.30
CA ARG A 240 -21.37 6.64 -12.60
C ARG A 240 -22.33 5.85 -13.50
N GLY A 241 -23.62 5.80 -13.18
CA GLY A 241 -24.63 5.03 -13.90
C GLY A 241 -24.45 3.50 -13.83
N GLN A 242 -23.60 3.00 -12.92
CA GLN A 242 -23.26 1.58 -12.80
C GLN A 242 -24.30 0.80 -11.98
N ARG A 243 -25.59 0.98 -12.29
CA ARG A 243 -26.72 0.46 -11.51
C ARG A 243 -26.68 -1.05 -11.30
N ASN A 244 -26.48 -1.81 -12.37
CA ASN A 244 -26.38 -3.27 -12.27
C ASN A 244 -25.22 -3.74 -11.37
N ARG A 245 -24.11 -2.99 -11.34
CA ARG A 245 -22.98 -3.29 -10.44
C ARG A 245 -23.34 -2.92 -9.00
N ALA A 246 -23.98 -1.77 -8.78
CA ALA A 246 -24.47 -1.37 -7.47
C ALA A 246 -25.48 -2.38 -6.90
N VAL A 247 -26.43 -2.85 -7.71
CA VAL A 247 -27.43 -3.87 -7.31
C VAL A 247 -26.76 -5.16 -6.86
N ARG A 248 -25.78 -5.65 -7.63
CA ARG A 248 -25.01 -6.86 -7.24
C ARG A 248 -24.26 -6.65 -5.93
N LEU A 249 -23.53 -5.55 -5.83
CA LEU A 249 -22.72 -5.23 -4.66
C LEU A 249 -23.57 -5.06 -3.38
N LEU A 250 -24.72 -4.39 -3.48
CA LEU A 250 -25.68 -4.29 -2.38
C LEU A 250 -26.30 -5.66 -2.03
N GLY A 251 -26.41 -6.56 -3.00
CA GLY A 251 -26.74 -7.96 -2.78
C GLY A 251 -25.73 -8.69 -1.88
N VAL A 252 -24.44 -8.45 -2.07
CA VAL A 252 -23.37 -8.98 -1.19
C VAL A 252 -23.54 -8.46 0.24
N ALA A 253 -23.80 -7.15 0.40
CA ALA A 253 -24.07 -6.58 1.72
C ALA A 253 -25.29 -7.20 2.41
N ILE A 254 -26.37 -7.45 1.67
CA ILE A 254 -27.59 -8.11 2.19
C ILE A 254 -27.30 -9.56 2.58
N ALA A 255 -26.59 -10.31 1.74
CA ALA A 255 -26.26 -11.71 2.03
C ALA A 255 -25.40 -11.83 3.30
N GLY A 256 -24.45 -10.90 3.49
CA GLY A 256 -23.57 -10.88 4.65
C GLY A 256 -24.16 -10.23 5.90
N SER A 257 -25.25 -9.46 5.78
CA SER A 257 -25.94 -8.80 6.90
C SER A 257 -27.44 -8.60 6.60
N PRO A 258 -28.23 -9.67 6.64
CA PRO A 258 -29.62 -9.66 6.15
C PRO A 258 -30.59 -8.80 6.97
N ASN A 259 -30.18 -8.39 8.17
CA ASN A 259 -30.95 -7.52 9.07
C ASN A 259 -30.49 -6.05 9.00
N SER A 260 -29.52 -5.72 8.15
CA SER A 260 -29.15 -4.32 7.90
C SER A 260 -30.17 -3.70 6.94
N PRO A 261 -30.88 -2.61 7.33
CA PRO A 261 -31.95 -2.07 6.51
C PRO A 261 -31.45 -1.32 5.27
N LEU A 262 -30.38 -0.51 5.39
CA LEU A 262 -29.93 0.41 4.34
C LEU A 262 -29.57 -0.26 3.00
N PRO A 263 -28.90 -1.43 2.97
CA PRO A 263 -28.64 -2.13 1.71
C PRO A 263 -29.90 -2.41 0.89
N TYR A 264 -31.03 -2.74 1.53
CA TYR A 264 -32.30 -2.96 0.82
C TYR A 264 -32.82 -1.65 0.22
N TYR A 265 -32.83 -0.56 0.98
CA TYR A 265 -33.30 0.74 0.49
C TYR A 265 -32.55 1.16 -0.79
N TYR A 266 -31.22 1.16 -0.75
CA TYR A 266 -30.42 1.59 -1.89
C TYR A 266 -30.45 0.60 -3.06
N ARG A 267 -30.63 -0.70 -2.79
CA ARG A 267 -30.79 -1.68 -3.88
C ARG A 267 -32.14 -1.53 -4.56
N GLY A 268 -33.18 -1.23 -3.77
CA GLY A 268 -34.51 -0.90 -4.28
C GLY A 268 -34.49 0.34 -5.17
N GLN A 269 -33.83 1.41 -4.73
CA GLN A 269 -33.63 2.61 -5.57
C GLN A 269 -32.85 2.31 -6.84
N ALA A 270 -31.74 1.58 -6.74
CA ALA A 270 -30.94 1.23 -7.92
C ALA A 270 -31.71 0.38 -8.94
N ARG A 271 -32.58 -0.51 -8.47
CA ARG A 271 -33.48 -1.31 -9.32
C ARG A 271 -34.58 -0.45 -9.93
N TRP A 272 -35.18 0.43 -9.14
CA TRP A 272 -36.17 1.39 -9.62
C TRP A 272 -35.60 2.25 -10.75
N ASP A 273 -34.46 2.90 -10.51
CA ASP A 273 -33.85 3.78 -11.49
C ASP A 273 -33.46 3.03 -12.77
N ALA A 274 -32.99 1.79 -12.63
CA ALA A 274 -32.65 0.95 -13.77
C ALA A 274 -33.88 0.56 -14.61
N GLU A 275 -35.05 0.46 -13.99
CA GLU A 275 -36.30 0.17 -14.69
C GLU A 275 -36.86 1.40 -15.39
N VAL A 276 -36.89 2.55 -14.70
CA VAL A 276 -37.29 3.85 -15.29
C VAL A 276 -36.51 4.14 -16.57
N GLU A 277 -35.20 3.87 -16.57
CA GLU A 277 -34.33 4.12 -17.72
C GLU A 277 -34.55 3.21 -18.93
N LYS A 278 -35.23 2.05 -18.77
CA LYS A 278 -35.45 1.16 -19.90
C LYS A 278 -36.40 1.78 -20.94
N GLU A 279 -37.28 2.69 -20.52
CA GLU A 279 -38.32 3.31 -21.36
C GLU A 279 -39.13 2.24 -22.14
N ARG A 280 -39.50 1.15 -21.47
CA ARG A 280 -40.26 0.04 -22.07
C ARG A 280 -41.64 -0.09 -21.46
N GLU A 281 -42.54 -0.72 -22.21
CA GLU A 281 -43.89 -1.03 -21.75
C GLU A 281 -43.92 -2.21 -20.75
N ASP A 282 -42.89 -3.06 -20.72
CA ASP A 282 -42.80 -4.25 -19.87
C ASP A 282 -42.00 -4.00 -18.58
N GLU A 283 -42.42 -3.02 -17.78
CA GLU A 283 -41.76 -2.65 -16.53
C GLU A 283 -41.85 -3.76 -15.47
N ASP A 284 -40.71 -4.20 -14.91
CA ASP A 284 -40.65 -5.15 -13.78
C ASP A 284 -40.17 -4.48 -12.48
N TRP A 285 -41.14 -4.00 -11.70
CA TRP A 285 -40.89 -3.39 -10.39
C TRP A 285 -40.77 -4.40 -9.24
N SER A 286 -40.87 -5.70 -9.49
CA SER A 286 -40.97 -6.72 -8.43
C SER A 286 -39.76 -6.70 -7.49
N GLY A 287 -38.56 -6.57 -8.04
CA GLY A 287 -37.31 -6.50 -7.28
C GLY A 287 -37.21 -5.26 -6.39
N ALA A 288 -37.62 -4.09 -6.89
CA ALA A 288 -37.64 -2.84 -6.12
C ALA A 288 -38.69 -2.90 -5.00
N LYS A 289 -39.89 -3.42 -5.30
CA LYS A 289 -40.99 -3.60 -4.34
C LYS A 289 -40.59 -4.53 -3.19
N ALA A 290 -39.94 -5.65 -3.49
CA ALA A 290 -39.45 -6.58 -2.48
C ALA A 290 -38.42 -5.92 -1.53
N ASP A 291 -37.50 -5.14 -2.09
CA ASP A 291 -36.47 -4.44 -1.32
C ASP A 291 -37.06 -3.35 -0.42
N PHE A 292 -37.93 -2.48 -0.93
CA PHE A 292 -38.57 -1.44 -0.11
C PHE A 292 -39.46 -2.05 0.97
N THR A 293 -40.17 -3.14 0.68
CA THR A 293 -40.98 -3.85 1.68
C THR A 293 -40.10 -4.37 2.81
N LYS A 294 -38.97 -5.01 2.48
CA LYS A 294 -38.03 -5.53 3.48
C LYS A 294 -37.37 -4.40 4.29
N PHE A 295 -37.02 -3.29 3.64
CA PHE A 295 -36.49 -2.11 4.32
C PHE A 295 -37.48 -1.54 5.34
N VAL A 296 -38.74 -1.33 4.95
CA VAL A 296 -39.81 -0.85 5.85
C VAL A 296 -40.11 -1.86 6.96
N ALA A 297 -39.94 -3.15 6.73
CA ALA A 297 -40.07 -4.15 7.81
C ALA A 297 -38.93 -4.04 8.85
N LEU A 298 -37.71 -3.66 8.43
CA LEU A 298 -36.53 -3.59 9.30
C LEU A 298 -36.33 -2.23 9.99
N GLU A 299 -36.55 -1.10 9.29
CA GLU A 299 -36.26 0.24 9.81
C GLU A 299 -37.48 0.87 10.49
N THR A 300 -37.79 0.50 11.74
CA THR A 300 -39.05 0.92 12.38
C THR A 300 -39.16 2.41 12.73
N ARG A 301 -38.07 3.19 12.64
CA ARG A 301 -38.07 4.62 12.98
C ARG A 301 -38.58 5.45 11.80
N ASP A 302 -39.25 6.57 12.10
CA ASP A 302 -39.68 7.53 11.08
C ASP A 302 -38.47 8.33 10.55
N THR A 303 -37.86 7.78 9.50
CA THR A 303 -36.76 8.41 8.77
C THR A 303 -37.22 8.92 7.41
N PRO A 304 -36.55 9.92 6.81
CA PRO A 304 -36.84 10.35 5.45
C PRO A 304 -36.83 9.19 4.44
N GLN A 305 -35.87 8.27 4.57
CA GLN A 305 -35.77 7.07 3.74
C GLN A 305 -37.00 6.17 3.91
N ARG A 306 -37.48 5.96 5.15
CA ARG A 306 -38.70 5.18 5.40
C ARG A 306 -39.93 5.80 4.75
N ARG A 307 -40.14 7.11 4.90
CA ARG A 307 -41.26 7.83 4.26
C ARG A 307 -41.20 7.72 2.73
N LEU A 308 -40.03 7.90 2.15
CA LEU A 308 -39.83 7.76 0.69
C LEU A 308 -40.11 6.33 0.22
N ALA A 309 -39.61 5.31 0.94
CA ALA A 309 -39.88 3.93 0.59
C ALA A 309 -41.37 3.58 0.69
N GLN A 310 -42.10 4.12 1.67
CA GLN A 310 -43.55 3.94 1.79
C GLN A 310 -44.32 4.62 0.64
N ASP A 311 -43.92 5.83 0.25
CA ASP A 311 -44.50 6.53 -0.90
C ASP A 311 -44.28 5.75 -2.20
N LEU A 312 -43.06 5.27 -2.44
CA LEU A 312 -42.72 4.44 -3.60
C LEU A 312 -43.51 3.13 -3.60
N LEU A 313 -43.65 2.44 -2.46
CA LEU A 313 -44.47 1.24 -2.37
C LEU A 313 -45.93 1.49 -2.72
N THR A 314 -46.48 2.64 -2.31
CA THR A 314 -47.86 3.03 -2.64
C THR A 314 -48.01 3.24 -4.15
N LYS A 315 -47.04 3.90 -4.80
CA LYS A 315 -47.01 4.07 -6.26
C LYS A 315 -46.96 2.71 -6.99
N LEU A 316 -46.14 1.77 -6.51
CA LEU A 316 -46.01 0.41 -7.08
C LEU A 316 -47.17 -0.53 -6.79
N GLN A 317 -48.14 -0.11 -5.97
CA GLN A 317 -49.39 -0.85 -5.80
C GLN A 317 -50.41 -0.53 -6.91
N GLY A 318 -50.24 0.60 -7.62
CA GLY A 318 -51.10 1.00 -8.74
C GLY A 318 -50.62 0.55 -10.12
N VAL A 319 -49.43 -0.07 -10.22
CA VAL A 319 -48.87 -0.61 -11.46
C VAL A 319 -49.08 -2.13 -11.41
N SER A 320 -50.09 -2.61 -12.15
CA SER A 320 -50.48 -4.03 -12.23
C SER A 320 -49.96 -4.67 -13.50
#